data_AF-A0A956QL37-F1
#
_entry.id   AF-A0A956QL37-F1
#
_cell.length_a   1.000
_cell.length_b   1.000
_cell.length_c   1.000
_cell.angle_alpha   90.00
_cell.angle_beta   90.00
_cell.angle_gamma   90.00
#
_symmetry.space_group_name_H-M   'P 1'
#
loop_
_entity.id
_entity.type
_entity.pdbx_description
1 polymer ?
#
loop_
_entity_poly.entity_id
_entity_poly.type
_entity_poly.pdbx_seq_one_letter_code
_entity_poly.pdbx_strand_id
1 'polypeptide(L)'
;MTTTMTKATLDQSGLDLLSNLGPEWLKTARREGFASYQSLAFPTGKDEAWRRTDPERVRPESHQVAPPVSTFGQLGEATREGVTFCSLEEAVKTQSGLVEKHLH
;
A
#
# COMPACT_ATOMS: atom_id res chain seq x y z
N MET A 1 -3.16 -2.76 22.06
CA MET A 1 -2.53 -4.03 21.68
C MET A 1 -1.41 -3.71 20.71
N THR A 2 -0.16 -3.98 21.07
CA THR A 2 1.00 -3.66 20.23
C THR A 2 1.24 -4.81 19.26
N THR A 3 0.77 -4.67 18.01
CA THR A 3 0.96 -5.69 16.98
C THR A 3 2.36 -5.55 16.39
N THR A 4 3.29 -6.40 16.82
CA THR A 4 4.60 -6.57 16.19
C THR A 4 4.38 -7.14 14.78
N MET A 5 4.53 -6.33 13.73
CA MET A 5 4.36 -6.80 12.36
C MET A 5 5.69 -7.27 11.76
N THR A 6 5.69 -8.51 11.27
CA THR A 6 6.83 -9.22 10.67
C THR A 6 7.16 -8.65 9.29
N LYS A 7 8.44 -8.37 9.04
CA LYS A 7 8.98 -8.06 7.70
C LYS A 7 8.61 -9.17 6.71
N ALA A 8 8.07 -8.82 5.55
CA ALA A 8 7.67 -9.77 4.52
C ALA A 8 8.54 -9.65 3.25
N THR A 9 8.80 -10.78 2.61
CA THR A 9 9.36 -10.86 1.26
C THR A 9 8.30 -10.40 0.25
N LEU A 10 8.68 -9.77 -0.87
CA LEU A 10 7.76 -9.44 -1.95
C LEU A 10 7.46 -10.68 -2.82
N ASP A 11 6.71 -11.61 -2.26
CA ASP A 11 6.12 -12.75 -2.96
C ASP A 11 4.61 -12.84 -2.66
N GLN A 12 3.94 -13.80 -3.29
CA GLN A 12 2.49 -13.98 -3.13
C GLN A 12 2.08 -14.20 -1.66
N SER A 13 2.90 -14.93 -0.91
CA SER A 13 2.64 -15.25 0.51
C SER A 13 2.82 -14.03 1.40
N GLY A 14 3.84 -13.20 1.14
CA GLY A 14 4.05 -11.94 1.82
C GLY A 14 2.94 -10.93 1.55
N LEU A 15 2.45 -10.87 0.31
CA LEU A 15 1.31 -10.02 -0.07
C LEU A 15 0.03 -10.44 0.67
N ASP A 16 -0.25 -11.75 0.74
CA ASP A 16 -1.40 -12.27 1.46
C ASP A 16 -1.29 -11.96 2.97
N LEU A 17 -0.09 -12.08 3.55
CA LEU A 17 0.16 -11.71 4.95
C LEU A 17 -0.14 -10.23 5.23
N LEU A 18 0.29 -9.33 4.34
CA LEU A 18 0.00 -7.89 4.43
C LEU A 18 -1.49 -7.55 4.18
N SER A 19 -2.25 -8.48 3.60
CA SER A 19 -3.65 -8.28 3.21
C SER A 19 -4.66 -8.93 4.13
N ASN A 20 -4.21 -9.77 5.06
CA ASN A 20 -5.06 -10.43 6.05
C ASN A 20 -5.81 -9.48 6.99
N LEU A 21 -5.30 -8.26 7.20
CA LEU A 21 -5.96 -7.26 8.06
C LEU A 21 -7.05 -6.43 7.35
N GLY A 22 -7.20 -6.60 6.03
CA GLY A 22 -8.12 -5.84 5.19
C GLY A 22 -9.34 -6.64 4.72
N PRO A 23 -10.37 -5.94 4.18
CA PRO A 23 -11.55 -6.55 3.57
C PRO A 23 -11.17 -7.33 2.30
N GLU A 24 -12.03 -8.26 1.91
CA GLU A 24 -11.72 -9.21 0.83
C GLU A 24 -11.48 -8.52 -0.53
N TRP A 25 -12.22 -7.45 -0.83
CA TRP A 25 -12.01 -6.68 -2.08
C TRP A 25 -10.59 -6.11 -2.18
N LEU A 26 -9.99 -5.70 -1.06
CA LEU A 26 -8.64 -5.15 -1.04
C LEU A 26 -7.58 -6.23 -1.26
N LYS A 27 -7.84 -7.45 -0.79
CA LYS A 27 -6.97 -8.61 -1.08
C LYS A 27 -6.99 -8.91 -2.58
N THR A 28 -8.18 -8.95 -3.18
CA THR A 28 -8.35 -9.17 -4.63
C THR A 28 -7.60 -8.11 -5.44
N ALA A 29 -7.84 -6.82 -5.16
CA ALA A 29 -7.17 -5.72 -5.86
C ALA A 29 -5.64 -5.78 -5.76
N ARG A 30 -5.11 -6.13 -4.57
CA ARG A 30 -3.66 -6.31 -4.38
C ARG A 30 -3.10 -7.46 -5.21
N ARG A 31 -3.81 -8.59 -5.28
CA ARG A 31 -3.40 -9.74 -6.10
C ARG A 31 -3.38 -9.39 -7.59
N GLU A 32 -4.39 -8.68 -8.07
CA GLU A 32 -4.46 -8.21 -9.47
C GLU A 32 -3.33 -7.23 -9.80
N GLY A 33 -3.06 -6.26 -8.92
CA GLY A 33 -1.94 -5.34 -9.07
C GLY A 33 -0.59 -6.06 -9.06
N PHE A 34 -0.42 -7.06 -8.20
CA PHE A 34 0.81 -7.85 -8.14
C PHE A 34 1.00 -8.73 -9.37
N ALA A 35 -0.06 -9.35 -9.88
CA ALA A 35 -0.01 -10.08 -11.15
C ALA A 35 0.36 -9.16 -12.32
N SER A 36 -0.19 -7.94 -12.35
CA SER A 36 0.16 -6.94 -13.35
C SER A 36 1.63 -6.53 -13.26
N TYR A 37 2.14 -6.30 -12.05
CA TYR A 37 3.57 -6.05 -11.80
C TYR A 37 4.46 -7.18 -12.35
N GLN A 38 4.13 -8.45 -12.04
CA GLN A 38 4.92 -9.60 -12.51
C GLN A 38 4.91 -9.78 -14.03
N SER A 39 3.89 -9.26 -14.72
CA SER A 39 3.80 -9.33 -16.19
C SER A 39 4.68 -8.28 -16.90
N LEU A 40 5.08 -7.23 -16.19
CA LEU A 40 5.87 -6.13 -16.74
C LEU A 40 7.37 -6.39 -16.55
N ALA A 41 8.16 -6.02 -17.56
CA ALA A 41 9.61 -5.97 -17.40
C ALA A 41 10.00 -4.88 -16.40
N PHE A 42 10.95 -5.18 -15.52
CA PHE A 42 11.49 -4.16 -14.63
C PHE A 42 12.23 -3.08 -15.45
N PRO A 43 12.01 -1.79 -15.17
CA PRO A 43 12.57 -0.71 -15.97
C PRO A 43 14.08 -0.66 -15.87
N THR A 44 14.70 -0.06 -16.88
CA THR A 44 16.12 0.19 -16.97
C THR A 44 16.39 1.70 -17.03
N GLY A 45 17.61 2.12 -16.73
CA GLY A 45 18.00 3.54 -16.89
C GLY A 45 17.97 4.04 -18.35
N LYS A 46 17.72 3.15 -19.32
CA LYS A 46 17.55 3.51 -20.74
C LYS A 46 16.11 3.94 -21.05
N ASP A 47 15.15 3.59 -20.20
CA ASP A 47 13.75 4.00 -20.37
C ASP A 47 13.64 5.50 -20.06
N GLU A 48 13.03 6.28 -20.96
CA GLU A 48 12.98 7.74 -20.84
C GLU A 48 12.33 8.19 -19.52
N ALA A 49 11.32 7.45 -19.04
CA ALA A 49 10.65 7.68 -17.75
C ALA A 49 11.59 7.50 -16.54
N TRP A 50 12.66 6.71 -16.69
CA TRP A 50 13.62 6.36 -15.64
C TRP A 50 15.01 6.97 -15.85
N ARG A 51 15.23 7.79 -16.88
CA ARG A 51 16.55 8.37 -17.21
C ARG A 51 17.25 9.07 -16.04
N ARG A 52 16.49 9.65 -15.11
CA ARG A 52 17.01 10.42 -13.96
C ARG A 52 16.91 9.68 -12.62
N THR A 53 16.42 8.44 -12.63
CA THR A 53 16.19 7.64 -11.43
C THR A 53 16.79 6.27 -11.65
N ASP A 54 17.78 5.88 -10.84
CA ASP A 54 18.37 4.55 -10.89
C ASP A 54 17.36 3.48 -10.43
N PRO A 55 16.83 2.62 -11.32
CA PRO A 55 15.81 1.63 -10.96
C PRO A 55 16.32 0.57 -9.99
N GLU A 56 17.61 0.24 -10.01
CA GLU A 56 18.18 -0.81 -9.15
C GLU A 56 18.12 -0.43 -7.66
N ARG A 57 18.11 0.87 -7.37
CA ARG A 57 17.98 1.38 -5.99
C ARG A 57 16.60 1.17 -5.39
N VAL A 58 15.59 0.98 -6.23
CA VAL A 58 14.19 0.77 -5.79
C VAL A 58 13.69 -0.62 -6.16
N ARG A 59 14.58 -1.50 -6.65
CA ARG A 59 14.26 -2.88 -7.00
C ARG A 59 13.71 -3.62 -5.77
N PRO A 60 12.48 -4.15 -5.80
CA PRO A 60 11.89 -4.71 -4.60
C PRO A 60 12.55 -6.00 -4.13
N GLU A 61 13.11 -6.81 -5.03
CA GLU A 61 13.72 -8.10 -4.68
C GLU A 61 14.97 -7.94 -3.80
N SER A 62 15.60 -6.77 -3.81
CA SER A 62 16.74 -6.44 -2.93
C SER A 62 16.32 -5.83 -1.59
N HIS A 63 15.02 -5.66 -1.34
CA HIS A 63 14.49 -4.97 -0.17
C HIS A 63 13.42 -5.79 0.57
N GLN A 64 13.22 -5.49 1.85
CA GLN A 64 12.14 -6.05 2.65
C GLN A 64 11.03 -5.01 2.78
N VAL A 65 9.79 -5.44 2.56
CA VAL A 65 8.62 -4.56 2.68
C VAL A 65 8.20 -4.52 4.14
N ALA A 66 8.16 -3.32 4.70
CA ALA A 66 7.56 -3.05 6.00
C ALA A 66 6.17 -2.44 5.78
N PRO A 67 5.18 -2.75 6.63
CA PRO A 67 3.90 -2.07 6.59
C PRO A 67 4.10 -0.56 6.80
N PRO A 68 3.41 0.30 6.03
CA PRO A 68 3.54 1.74 6.16
C PRO A 68 2.99 2.20 7.51
N VAL A 69 3.86 2.74 8.37
CA VAL A 69 3.43 3.41 9.61
C VAL A 69 3.12 4.85 9.26
N SER A 70 1.83 5.17 9.17
CA SER A 70 1.40 6.55 8.93
C SER A 70 1.14 7.24 10.26
N THR A 71 1.80 8.37 10.50
CA THR A 71 1.49 9.26 11.64
C THR A 71 0.71 10.45 11.10
N PHE A 72 -0.54 10.58 11.51
CA PHE A 72 -1.37 11.74 11.19
C PHE A 72 -1.40 12.67 12.39
N GLY A 73 -1.09 13.95 12.16
CA GLY A 73 -1.25 15.02 13.12
C GLY A 73 -2.23 16.05 12.58
N GLN A 74 -3.09 16.60 13.44
CA GLN A 74 -4.01 17.67 13.05
C GLN A 74 -3.27 19.02 13.14
N LEU A 75 -3.13 19.71 12.01
CA LEU A 75 -2.69 21.11 11.98
C LEU A 75 -3.92 22.01 12.12
N GLY A 76 -4.27 22.36 13.36
CA GLY A 76 -5.34 23.33 13.70
C GLY A 76 -6.70 22.74 14.07
N GLU A 77 -7.47 23.47 14.90
CA GLU A 77 -8.83 23.15 15.35
C GLU A 77 -9.86 23.48 14.26
N ALA A 78 -10.11 22.57 13.32
CA ALA A 78 -11.32 22.65 12.50
C ALA A 78 -11.70 21.27 11.95
N THR A 79 -12.15 20.38 12.84
CA THR A 79 -13.01 19.28 12.40
C THR A 79 -14.35 19.88 11.98
N ARG A 80 -14.60 19.93 10.66
CA ARG A 80 -15.92 20.27 10.12
C ARG A 80 -16.86 19.10 10.37
N GLU A 81 -18.13 19.39 10.65
CA GLU A 81 -19.19 18.38 10.75
C GLU A 81 -19.22 17.52 9.47
N GLY A 82 -19.18 16.20 9.63
CA GLY A 82 -19.14 15.23 8.51
C GLY A 82 -17.75 14.84 8.00
N VAL A 83 -16.65 15.38 8.55
CA VAL A 83 -15.28 14.98 8.18
C VAL A 83 -14.64 14.14 9.27
N THR A 84 -14.33 12.88 8.94
CA THR A 84 -13.63 11.95 9.84
C THR A 84 -12.17 11.81 9.43
N PHE A 85 -11.25 12.16 10.32
CA PHE A 85 -9.82 11.88 10.15
C PHE A 85 -9.49 10.58 10.88
N CYS A 86 -9.01 9.58 10.15
CA CYS A 86 -8.53 8.32 10.70
C CYS A 86 -7.45 7.75 9.79
N SER A 87 -6.76 6.71 10.25
CA SER A 87 -5.82 6.00 9.40
C SER A 87 -6.54 5.32 8.23
N LEU A 88 -5.84 5.10 7.11
CA LEU A 88 -6.41 4.37 5.97
C LEU A 88 -6.87 2.96 6.37
N GLU A 89 -6.18 2.31 7.31
CA GLU A 89 -6.59 1.00 7.84
C GLU A 89 -7.92 1.06 8.58
N GLU A 90 -8.13 2.08 9.41
CA GLU A 90 -9.41 2.30 10.11
C GLU A 90 -10.51 2.68 9.12
N ALA A 91 -10.21 3.55 8.15
CA ALA A 91 -11.17 3.95 7.11
C ALA A 91 -11.66 2.74 6.30
N VAL A 92 -10.74 1.84 5.92
CA VAL A 92 -11.06 0.61 5.19
C VAL A 92 -11.91 -0.34 6.03
N LYS A 93 -11.68 -0.43 7.35
CA LYS A 93 -12.46 -1.28 8.26
C LYS A 93 -13.85 -0.72 8.57
N THR A 94 -13.95 0.59 8.78
CA THR A 94 -15.18 1.24 9.29
C THR A 94 -16.05 1.82 8.18
N GLN A 95 -15.45 2.24 7.06
CA GLN A 95 -16.08 3.02 5.99
C GLN A 95 -15.69 2.45 4.59
N SER A 96 -15.67 1.13 4.44
CA SER A 96 -15.17 0.45 3.22
C SER A 96 -15.80 0.96 1.92
N GLY A 97 -17.11 1.19 1.89
CA GLY A 97 -17.83 1.62 0.69
C GLY A 97 -17.52 3.05 0.22
N LEU A 98 -16.94 3.90 1.07
CA LEU A 98 -16.41 5.21 0.66
C LEU A 98 -15.03 5.08 0.03
N VAL A 99 -14.21 4.16 0.56
CA VAL A 99 -12.82 3.98 0.11
C VAL A 99 -12.77 3.23 -1.22
N GLU A 100 -13.59 2.20 -1.38
CA GLU A 100 -13.61 1.32 -2.57
C GLU A 100 -13.88 2.09 -3.87
N LYS A 101 -14.77 3.09 -3.86
CA LYS A 101 -15.14 3.88 -5.05
C LYS A 101 -14.02 4.76 -5.63
N HIS A 102 -12.92 4.93 -4.91
CA HIS A 102 -11.87 5.88 -5.25
C HIS A 102 -10.49 5.23 -5.40
N LEU A 103 -10.39 3.91 -5.21
CA LEU A 103 -9.20 3.12 -5.48
C LEU A 103 -9.40 2.37 -6.79
N HIS A 104 -9.07 3.03 -7.90
CA HIS A 104 -9.06 2.47 -9.25
C HIS A 104 -7.70 2.72 -9.90
#